data_AF-A0A2V8P0C3-F1
#
_entry.id   AF-A0A2V8P0C3-F1
#
_cell.length_a   1.000
_cell.length_b   1.000
_cell.length_c   1.000
_cell.angle_alpha   90.00
_cell.angle_beta   90.00
_cell.angle_gamma   90.00
#
_symmetry.space_group_name_H-M   'P 1'
#
loop_
_entity.id
_entity.type
_entity.pdbx_description
1 polymer ?
#
loop_
_entity_poly.entity_id
_entity_poly.type
_entity_poly.pdbx_seq_one_letter_code
_entity_poly.pdbx_strand_id
1 'polypeptide(L)'
;MSKKWYNYFVSVDEDQAKTTEPKQGVSPPRPARTAAQTVAEIATSVAEPHFRGKLAGPVSFDEIYAAAEINAPTHGYTILKVADMLSSEHIRSLPPEVRRRSVLVALDAASVKIEDVIQDAVRRDKALDVYERVQNKALDDLQLRKNEENQKIQAELDRFMAEQRARIQSNNDEVAKERERFANWRIEKLREEQKIFDAVAHFVSENPISTVGPPPVAPPKTGAEG
;
A
#
# COMPACT_ATOMS: atom_id res chain seq x y z
N MET A 1 16.50 33.04 -19.95
CA MET A 1 16.06 33.34 -21.33
C MET A 1 14.55 33.40 -21.35
N SER A 2 14.03 34.62 -21.41
CA SER A 2 12.61 34.99 -21.48
C SER A 2 12.01 34.67 -22.85
N LYS A 3 10.80 34.09 -22.90
CA LYS A 3 9.88 34.22 -24.04
C LYS A 3 8.44 34.37 -23.57
N LYS A 4 8.01 35.63 -23.48
CA LYS A 4 6.60 36.04 -23.59
C LYS A 4 6.19 35.90 -25.05
N TRP A 5 5.07 35.25 -25.37
CA TRP A 5 4.27 35.49 -26.57
C TRP A 5 3.02 34.60 -26.53
N TYR A 6 1.76 34.98 -26.76
CA TYR A 6 1.04 36.24 -27.00
C TYR A 6 -0.43 35.94 -26.66
N ASN A 7 -1.17 36.95 -26.19
CA ASN A 7 -2.61 37.02 -26.42
C ASN A 7 -2.83 37.29 -27.92
N TYR A 8 -3.62 36.45 -28.58
CA TYR A 8 -4.25 36.79 -29.85
C TYR A 8 -5.76 36.72 -29.67
N PHE A 9 -6.36 37.88 -29.85
CA PHE A 9 -7.78 38.18 -29.80
C PHE A 9 -8.51 37.50 -30.96
N VAL A 10 -9.71 36.98 -30.69
CA VAL A 10 -10.77 36.93 -31.68
C VAL A 10 -11.95 37.68 -31.06
N SER A 11 -12.01 38.97 -31.38
CA SER A 11 -13.23 39.75 -31.31
C SER A 11 -14.03 39.45 -32.57
N VAL A 12 -15.33 39.19 -32.42
CA VAL A 12 -16.32 39.36 -33.48
C VAL A 12 -17.29 40.42 -32.97
N ASP A 13 -17.33 41.51 -33.74
CA ASP A 13 -18.35 42.57 -33.86
C ASP A 13 -19.78 42.04 -33.66
N GLU A 14 -20.78 42.75 -33.18
CA GLU A 14 -21.40 44.04 -33.58
C GLU A 14 -22.63 44.09 -32.61
N ASP A 15 -23.25 45.16 -32.14
CA ASP A 15 -23.55 46.43 -32.76
C ASP A 15 -24.33 47.33 -31.76
N GLN A 16 -24.22 48.64 -31.97
CA GLN A 16 -25.22 49.71 -31.72
C GLN A 16 -25.52 50.31 -30.32
N ALA A 17 -25.02 51.55 -30.21
CA ALA A 17 -25.77 52.81 -30.00
C ALA A 17 -26.38 53.15 -28.62
N LYS A 18 -25.80 54.16 -27.94
CA LYS A 18 -26.36 55.54 -27.86
C LYS A 18 -25.53 56.47 -26.96
N THR A 19 -25.52 57.74 -27.38
CA THR A 19 -24.82 58.91 -26.85
C THR A 19 -25.50 59.51 -25.59
N THR A 20 -24.73 60.37 -24.90
CA THR A 20 -25.07 61.52 -24.01
C THR A 20 -25.15 61.34 -22.48
N GLU A 21 -24.03 61.70 -21.83
CA GLU A 21 -23.86 62.68 -20.73
C GLU A 21 -24.32 62.40 -19.26
N PRO A 22 -23.67 63.07 -18.27
CA PRO A 22 -23.23 62.46 -17.02
C PRO A 22 -24.10 62.81 -15.81
N LYS A 23 -24.15 61.94 -14.79
CA LYS A 23 -24.15 62.31 -13.35
C LYS A 23 -24.31 61.11 -12.41
N GLN A 24 -23.67 61.30 -11.25
CA GLN A 24 -23.98 60.76 -9.92
C GLN A 24 -23.46 59.36 -9.59
N GLY A 25 -22.60 59.37 -8.56
CA GLY A 25 -22.02 58.20 -7.96
C GLY A 25 -23.06 57.25 -7.42
N VAL A 26 -22.93 56.00 -7.85
CA VAL A 26 -23.45 54.84 -7.16
C VAL A 26 -22.28 53.88 -7.07
N SER A 27 -21.89 53.55 -5.84
CA SER A 27 -20.90 52.52 -5.55
C SER A 27 -21.17 51.25 -6.36
N PRO A 28 -20.15 50.55 -6.86
CA PRO A 28 -20.38 49.34 -7.64
C PRO A 28 -21.20 48.34 -6.81
N PRO A 29 -22.20 47.66 -7.40
CA PRO A 29 -22.96 46.64 -6.69
C PRO A 29 -21.98 45.55 -6.25
N ARG A 30 -21.98 45.28 -4.94
CA ARG A 30 -21.25 44.16 -4.34
C ARG A 30 -21.58 42.90 -5.16
N PRO A 31 -20.60 42.14 -5.68
CA PRO A 31 -20.90 40.96 -6.47
C PRO A 31 -21.78 40.04 -5.63
N ALA A 32 -22.94 39.66 -6.17
CA ALA A 32 -23.86 38.73 -5.52
C ALA A 32 -23.08 37.47 -5.16
N ARG A 33 -23.09 37.10 -3.88
CA ARG A 33 -22.43 35.90 -3.38
C ARG A 33 -22.88 34.70 -4.21
N THR A 34 -21.94 33.94 -4.76
CA THR A 34 -22.28 32.73 -5.51
C THR A 34 -22.63 31.59 -4.56
N ALA A 35 -23.45 30.64 -5.03
CA ALA A 35 -23.75 29.42 -4.26
C ALA A 35 -22.47 28.66 -3.85
N ALA A 36 -21.43 28.68 -4.69
CA ALA A 36 -20.13 28.12 -4.36
C ALA A 36 -19.42 28.85 -3.20
N GLN A 37 -19.51 30.18 -3.13
CA GLN A 37 -18.91 30.96 -2.04
C GLN A 37 -19.61 30.72 -0.70
N THR A 38 -20.92 30.55 -0.70
CA THR A 38 -21.70 30.23 0.51
C THR A 38 -21.42 28.82 1.00
N VAL A 39 -21.33 27.83 0.11
CA VAL A 39 -20.90 26.46 0.47
C VAL A 39 -19.47 26.47 1.03
N ALA A 40 -18.55 27.22 0.42
CA ALA A 40 -17.18 27.33 0.91
C ALA A 40 -17.13 27.94 2.32
N GLU A 41 -17.87 29.03 2.58
CA GLU A 41 -17.95 29.66 3.91
C GLU A 41 -18.53 28.72 4.97
N ILE A 42 -19.59 27.98 4.61
CA ILE A 42 -20.17 26.93 5.45
C ILE A 42 -19.11 25.86 5.74
N ALA A 43 -18.38 25.40 4.73
CA ALA A 43 -17.34 24.41 4.89
C ALA A 43 -16.21 24.88 5.80
N THR A 44 -15.80 26.14 5.76
CA THR A 44 -14.77 26.66 6.67
C THR A 44 -15.28 26.77 8.11
N SER A 45 -16.58 27.04 8.30
CA SER A 45 -17.19 27.18 9.63
C SER A 45 -17.46 25.85 10.34
N VAL A 46 -17.58 24.75 9.60
CA VAL A 46 -17.81 23.41 10.15
C VAL A 46 -16.51 22.87 10.75
N ALA A 47 -16.51 22.59 12.04
CA ALA A 47 -15.38 21.97 12.75
C ALA A 47 -15.00 20.59 12.17
N GLU A 48 -13.73 20.22 12.28
CA GLU A 48 -13.27 18.90 11.85
C GLU A 48 -13.83 17.79 12.76
N PRO A 49 -14.42 16.72 12.18
CA PRO A 49 -14.95 15.61 12.96
C PRO A 49 -13.83 14.84 13.64
N HIS A 50 -14.06 14.46 14.90
CA HIS A 50 -13.14 13.64 15.68
C HIS A 50 -13.72 12.24 15.81
N PHE A 51 -12.99 11.24 15.30
CA PHE A 51 -13.40 9.85 15.41
C PHE A 51 -13.10 9.30 16.80
N ARG A 52 -14.12 8.78 17.49
CA ARG A 52 -13.90 8.02 18.74
C ARG A 52 -13.68 6.54 18.42
N GLY A 53 -12.47 6.06 18.73
CA GLY A 53 -12.13 4.65 18.71
C GLY A 53 -11.58 4.15 17.37
N LYS A 54 -11.01 2.94 17.40
CA LYS A 54 -10.53 2.24 16.20
C LYS A 54 -11.71 1.47 15.62
N LEU A 55 -12.27 1.98 14.53
CA LEU A 55 -13.26 1.24 13.74
C LEU A 55 -12.54 0.06 13.06
N ALA A 56 -12.81 -1.16 13.52
CA ALA A 56 -12.18 -2.39 13.04
C ALA A 56 -13.21 -3.24 12.26
N GLY A 57 -12.97 -3.47 10.97
CA GLY A 57 -13.81 -4.32 10.11
C GLY A 57 -14.35 -3.60 8.86
N PRO A 58 -15.21 -4.25 8.06
CA PRO A 58 -15.97 -3.58 7.01
C PRO A 58 -17.02 -2.68 7.66
N VAL A 59 -16.64 -1.43 7.91
CA VAL A 59 -17.45 -0.46 8.64
C VAL A 59 -18.47 0.12 7.67
N SER A 60 -19.75 0.04 8.02
CA SER A 60 -20.81 0.67 7.23
C SER A 60 -20.69 2.21 7.30
N PHE A 61 -21.17 2.93 6.28
CA PHE A 61 -21.12 4.40 6.30
C PHE A 61 -21.84 5.00 7.52
N ASP A 62 -22.91 4.35 7.99
CA ASP A 62 -23.64 4.76 9.20
C ASP A 62 -22.77 4.66 10.46
N GLU A 63 -21.93 3.63 10.57
CA GLU A 63 -20.96 3.50 11.67
C GLU A 63 -19.85 4.55 11.60
N ILE A 64 -19.40 4.93 10.39
CA ILE A 64 -18.43 6.03 10.20
C ILE A 64 -19.06 7.34 10.69
N TYR A 65 -20.31 7.63 10.31
CA TYR A 65 -21.00 8.84 10.74
C TYR A 65 -21.30 8.84 12.24
N ALA A 66 -21.66 7.70 12.81
CA ALA A 66 -21.87 7.56 14.26
C ALA A 66 -20.56 7.77 15.05
N ALA A 67 -19.45 7.21 14.57
CA ALA A 67 -18.14 7.38 15.20
C ALA A 67 -17.58 8.80 15.08
N ALA A 68 -18.00 9.53 14.05
CA ALA A 68 -17.73 10.96 13.86
C ALA A 68 -18.71 11.88 14.64
N GLU A 69 -19.62 11.31 15.44
CA GLU A 69 -20.64 12.02 16.23
C GLU A 69 -21.58 12.91 15.38
N ILE A 70 -21.79 12.53 14.12
CA ILE A 70 -22.71 13.23 13.22
C ILE A 70 -24.13 12.75 13.53
N ASN A 71 -24.78 13.43 14.47
CA ASN A 71 -26.19 13.21 14.77
C ASN A 71 -27.08 13.77 13.65
N ALA A 72 -28.16 13.06 13.34
CA ALA A 72 -29.18 13.56 12.44
C ALA A 72 -29.77 14.88 12.98
N PRO A 73 -29.98 15.90 12.13
CA PRO A 73 -30.63 17.14 12.55
C PRO A 73 -32.01 16.89 13.14
N THR A 74 -32.46 17.75 14.06
CA THR A 74 -33.76 17.62 14.76
C THR A 74 -34.97 17.55 13.83
N HIS A 75 -34.85 18.10 12.62
CA HIS A 75 -35.88 18.06 11.58
C HIS A 75 -35.89 16.75 10.76
N GLY A 76 -34.92 15.84 10.95
CA GLY A 76 -34.87 14.53 10.28
C GLY A 76 -34.49 14.55 8.80
N TYR A 77 -34.35 15.73 8.19
CA TYR A 77 -33.87 15.89 6.82
C TYR A 77 -32.34 16.00 6.77
N THR A 78 -31.68 14.90 6.41
CA THR A 78 -30.24 14.84 6.10
C THR A 78 -29.99 14.99 4.60
N ILE A 79 -28.74 15.20 4.20
CA ILE A 79 -28.37 15.19 2.78
C ILE A 79 -28.72 13.87 2.09
N LEU A 80 -28.63 12.76 2.82
CA LEU A 80 -28.99 11.43 2.32
C LEU A 80 -30.49 11.35 2.00
N LYS A 81 -31.33 11.93 2.85
CA LYS A 81 -32.77 12.00 2.58
C LYS A 81 -33.09 12.82 1.33
N VAL A 82 -32.34 13.90 1.08
CA VAL A 82 -32.47 14.71 -0.14
C VAL A 82 -31.97 13.95 -1.36
N ALA A 83 -30.88 13.18 -1.23
CA ALA A 83 -30.39 12.29 -2.28
C ALA A 83 -31.44 11.21 -2.64
N ASP A 84 -32.11 10.63 -1.64
CA ASP A 84 -33.21 9.68 -1.84
C ASP A 84 -34.42 10.32 -2.54
N MET A 85 -34.76 11.56 -2.19
CA MET A 85 -35.82 12.30 -2.87
C MET A 85 -35.47 12.54 -4.34
N LEU A 86 -34.22 12.93 -4.62
CA LEU A 86 -33.74 13.15 -5.99
C LEU A 86 -33.69 11.87 -6.82
N SER A 87 -33.47 10.71 -6.18
CA SER A 87 -33.43 9.40 -6.84
C SER A 87 -34.82 8.76 -7.01
N SER A 88 -35.86 9.32 -6.39
CA SER A 88 -37.24 8.84 -6.54
C SER A 88 -37.73 8.85 -7.98
N GLU A 89 -38.57 7.89 -8.36
CA GLU A 89 -39.11 7.73 -9.72
C GLU A 89 -39.73 9.02 -10.29
N HIS A 90 -40.44 9.76 -9.44
CA HIS A 90 -41.17 10.96 -9.82
C HIS A 90 -40.28 12.19 -10.05
N ILE A 91 -39.06 12.19 -9.50
CA ILE A 91 -38.14 13.33 -9.57
C ILE A 91 -36.95 13.02 -10.49
N ARG A 92 -36.45 11.78 -10.51
CA ARG A 92 -35.23 11.40 -11.26
C ARG A 92 -35.34 11.63 -12.78
N SER A 93 -36.54 11.48 -13.33
CA SER A 93 -36.84 11.62 -14.76
C SER A 93 -37.07 13.07 -15.20
N LEU A 94 -37.18 14.01 -14.25
CA LEU A 94 -37.44 15.41 -14.55
C LEU A 94 -36.17 16.17 -15.00
N PRO A 95 -36.31 17.27 -15.76
CA PRO A 95 -35.19 18.15 -16.08
C PRO A 95 -34.51 18.72 -14.82
N PRO A 96 -33.19 18.98 -14.84
CA PRO A 96 -32.40 19.33 -13.65
C PRO A 96 -32.92 20.56 -12.89
N GLU A 97 -33.39 21.58 -13.61
CA GLU A 97 -33.99 22.78 -12.98
C GLU A 97 -35.32 22.48 -12.29
N VAL A 98 -36.13 21.58 -12.85
CA VAL A 98 -37.40 21.16 -12.24
C VAL A 98 -37.11 20.33 -11.00
N ARG A 99 -36.16 19.39 -11.04
CA ARG A 99 -35.74 18.61 -9.86
C ARG A 99 -35.31 19.50 -8.70
N ARG A 100 -34.46 20.49 -8.98
CA ARG A 100 -34.01 21.46 -7.96
C ARG A 100 -35.21 22.17 -7.34
N ARG A 101 -36.12 22.70 -8.15
CA ARG A 101 -37.30 23.42 -7.66
C ARG A 101 -38.24 22.52 -6.86
N SER A 102 -38.49 21.30 -7.32
CA SER A 102 -39.31 20.30 -6.62
C SER A 102 -38.76 19.98 -5.24
N VAL A 103 -37.44 19.80 -5.10
CA VAL A 103 -36.79 19.56 -3.80
C VAL A 103 -36.84 20.79 -2.91
N LEU A 104 -36.58 22.00 -3.45
CA LEU A 104 -36.65 23.23 -2.67
C LEU A 104 -38.06 23.47 -2.11
N VAL A 105 -39.10 23.22 -2.91
CA VAL A 105 -40.50 23.33 -2.46
C VAL A 105 -40.80 22.29 -1.37
N ALA A 106 -40.30 21.06 -1.49
CA ALA A 106 -40.49 20.03 -0.47
C ALA A 106 -39.77 20.38 0.85
N LEU A 107 -38.57 20.96 0.78
CA LEU A 107 -37.84 21.44 1.96
C LEU A 107 -38.55 22.63 2.62
N ASP A 108 -39.06 23.57 1.83
CA ASP A 108 -39.84 24.72 2.32
C ASP A 108 -41.13 24.27 3.01
N ALA A 109 -41.84 23.30 2.42
CA ALA A 109 -43.03 22.68 3.02
C ALA A 109 -42.72 21.97 4.35
N ALA A 110 -41.49 21.45 4.51
CA ALA A 110 -41.02 20.84 5.75
C ALA A 110 -40.39 21.85 6.73
N SER A 111 -40.38 23.15 6.41
CA SER A 111 -39.70 24.22 7.17
C SER A 111 -38.20 23.96 7.39
N VAL A 112 -37.52 23.28 6.45
CA VAL A 112 -36.08 22.97 6.54
C VAL A 112 -35.27 23.97 5.73
N LYS A 113 -34.27 24.58 6.36
CA LYS A 113 -33.36 25.50 5.67
C LYS A 113 -32.37 24.72 4.82
N ILE A 114 -32.14 25.20 3.60
CA ILE A 114 -31.16 24.59 2.69
C ILE A 114 -29.75 24.67 3.27
N GLU A 115 -29.45 25.70 4.05
CA GLU A 115 -28.18 25.86 4.75
C GLU A 115 -27.89 24.71 5.72
N ASP A 116 -28.92 24.21 6.42
CA ASP A 116 -28.76 23.11 7.39
C ASP A 116 -28.45 21.78 6.67
N VAL A 117 -29.06 21.57 5.49
CA VAL A 117 -28.78 20.41 4.64
C VAL A 117 -27.36 20.48 4.06
N ILE A 118 -26.93 21.67 3.62
CA ILE A 118 -25.56 21.89 3.13
C ILE A 118 -24.55 21.67 4.25
N GLN A 119 -24.83 22.14 5.48
CA GLN A 119 -23.98 21.88 6.64
C GLN A 119 -23.86 20.38 6.96
N ASP A 120 -24.95 19.62 6.91
CA ASP A 120 -24.93 18.16 7.09
C ASP A 120 -24.09 17.48 5.99
N ALA A 121 -24.24 17.90 4.74
CA ALA A 121 -23.45 17.39 3.62
C ALA A 121 -21.94 17.58 3.84
N VAL A 122 -21.53 18.80 4.19
CA VAL A 122 -20.10 19.10 4.42
C VAL A 122 -19.56 18.37 5.65
N ARG A 123 -20.36 18.20 6.71
CA ARG A 123 -19.94 17.42 7.89
C ARG A 123 -19.65 15.96 7.52
N ARG A 124 -20.55 15.34 6.76
CA ARG A 124 -20.40 13.94 6.33
C ARG A 124 -19.22 13.77 5.39
N ASP A 125 -19.04 14.66 4.44
CA ASP A 125 -17.90 14.68 3.52
C ASP A 125 -16.56 14.78 4.28
N LYS A 126 -16.42 15.76 5.17
CA LYS A 126 -15.25 15.89 6.04
C LYS A 126 -14.99 14.66 6.91
N ALA A 127 -16.04 13.98 7.37
CA ALA A 127 -15.88 12.74 8.14
C ALA A 127 -15.31 11.63 7.27
N LEU A 128 -15.76 11.49 6.02
CA LEU A 128 -15.17 10.54 5.09
C LEU A 128 -13.70 10.85 4.81
N ASP A 129 -13.34 12.11 4.56
CA ASP A 129 -11.95 12.53 4.32
C ASP A 129 -11.03 12.24 5.52
N VAL A 130 -11.51 12.52 6.74
CA VAL A 130 -10.74 12.24 7.96
C VAL A 130 -10.61 10.72 8.16
N TYR A 131 -11.68 9.95 7.94
CA TYR A 131 -11.64 8.50 8.04
C TYR A 131 -10.65 7.89 7.05
N GLU A 132 -10.67 8.33 5.79
CA GLU A 132 -9.72 7.90 4.76
C GLU A 132 -8.28 8.20 5.18
N ARG A 133 -8.00 9.43 5.66
CA ARG A 133 -6.67 9.80 6.17
C ARG A 133 -6.20 8.90 7.31
N VAL A 134 -7.09 8.57 8.25
CA VAL A 134 -6.78 7.67 9.37
C VAL A 134 -6.51 6.25 8.88
N GLN A 135 -7.30 5.74 7.93
CA GLN A 135 -7.09 4.40 7.36
C GLN A 135 -5.79 4.31 6.56
N ASN A 136 -5.49 5.31 5.72
CA ASN A 136 -4.23 5.37 4.97
C ASN A 136 -3.03 5.37 5.92
N LYS A 137 -3.06 6.20 6.97
CA LYS A 137 -2.00 6.21 7.98
C LYS A 137 -1.87 4.86 8.69
N ALA A 138 -2.98 4.24 9.08
CA ALA A 138 -2.96 2.94 9.75
C ALA A 138 -2.38 1.83 8.83
N LEU A 139 -2.66 1.90 7.53
CA LEU A 139 -2.11 1.02 6.51
C LEU A 139 -0.61 1.24 6.33
N ASP A 140 -0.17 2.50 6.23
CA ASP A 140 1.26 2.84 6.15
C ASP A 140 2.03 2.37 7.38
N ASP A 141 1.50 2.62 8.58
CA ASP A 141 2.08 2.17 9.86
C ASP A 141 2.14 0.62 9.95
N LEU A 142 1.15 -0.08 9.40
CA LEU A 142 1.14 -1.54 9.34
C LEU A 142 2.19 -2.05 8.33
N GLN A 143 2.25 -1.46 7.14
CA GLN A 143 3.22 -1.82 6.11
C GLN A 143 4.64 -1.62 6.61
N LEU A 144 4.93 -0.49 7.25
CA LEU A 144 6.25 -0.21 7.82
C LEU A 144 6.64 -1.29 8.84
N ARG A 145 5.77 -1.56 9.83
CA ARG A 145 6.05 -2.59 10.84
C ARG A 145 6.25 -3.97 10.22
N LYS A 146 5.41 -4.37 9.26
CA LYS A 146 5.55 -5.68 8.61
C LYS A 146 6.79 -5.78 7.74
N ASN A 147 7.20 -4.70 7.08
CA ASN A 147 8.45 -4.66 6.33
C ASN A 147 9.65 -4.78 7.26
N GLU A 148 9.65 -4.10 8.40
CA GLU A 148 10.71 -4.23 9.41
C GLU A 148 10.78 -5.64 10.01
N GLU A 149 9.62 -6.25 10.33
CA GLU A 149 9.54 -7.64 10.79
C GLU A 149 10.10 -8.60 9.73
N ASN A 150 9.70 -8.44 8.47
CA ASN A 150 10.19 -9.27 7.36
C ASN A 150 11.71 -9.12 7.15
N GLN A 151 12.24 -7.90 7.26
CA GLN A 151 13.69 -7.65 7.16
C GLN A 151 14.46 -8.35 8.29
N LYS A 152 13.93 -8.35 9.52
CA LYS A 152 14.53 -9.07 10.65
C LYS A 152 14.53 -10.58 10.42
N ILE A 153 13.39 -11.13 9.97
CA ILE A 153 13.28 -12.57 9.64
C ILE A 153 14.29 -12.95 8.55
N GLN A 154 14.42 -12.14 7.50
CA GLN A 154 15.39 -12.41 6.43
C GLN A 154 16.83 -12.39 6.95
N ALA A 155 17.18 -11.42 7.80
CA ALA A 155 18.50 -11.35 8.41
C ALA A 155 18.81 -12.56 9.32
N GLU A 156 17.81 -13.05 10.06
CA GLU A 156 17.92 -14.26 10.88
C GLU A 156 18.12 -15.51 10.02
N LEU A 157 17.35 -15.65 8.93
CA LEU A 157 17.52 -16.73 7.95
C LEU A 157 18.91 -16.71 7.33
N ASP A 158 19.41 -15.54 6.93
CA ASP A 158 20.73 -15.42 6.31
C ASP A 158 21.85 -15.81 7.29
N ARG A 159 21.74 -15.41 8.56
CA ARG A 159 22.67 -15.84 9.62
C ARG A 159 22.65 -17.34 9.83
N PHE A 160 21.45 -17.92 9.96
CA PHE A 160 21.30 -19.36 10.13
C PHE A 160 21.87 -20.14 8.93
N MET A 161 21.56 -19.70 7.70
CA MET A 161 22.12 -20.32 6.50
C MET A 161 23.64 -20.21 6.44
N ALA A 162 24.22 -19.06 6.82
CA ALA A 162 25.67 -18.88 6.85
C ALA A 162 26.33 -19.84 7.86
N GLU A 163 25.74 -19.98 9.06
CA GLU A 163 26.22 -20.92 10.08
C GLU A 163 26.15 -22.37 9.59
N GLN A 164 25.01 -22.79 9.02
CA GLN A 164 24.87 -24.15 8.51
C GLN A 164 25.81 -24.44 7.34
N ARG A 165 26.01 -23.48 6.43
CA ARG A 165 26.99 -23.60 5.34
C ARG A 165 28.42 -23.73 5.86
N ALA A 166 28.79 -22.93 6.86
CA ALA A 166 30.11 -23.04 7.49
C ALA A 166 30.32 -24.39 8.16
N ARG A 167 29.29 -24.93 8.82
CA ARG A 167 29.32 -26.28 9.41
C ARG A 167 29.47 -27.38 8.37
N ILE A 168 28.72 -27.30 7.26
CA ILE A 168 28.87 -28.25 6.15
C ILE A 168 30.28 -28.19 5.58
N GLN A 169 30.84 -26.98 5.40
CA GLN A 169 32.21 -26.82 4.91
C GLN A 169 33.22 -27.44 5.86
N SER A 170 33.12 -27.18 7.17
CA SER A 170 34.02 -27.78 8.17
C SER A 170 33.97 -29.30 8.15
N ASN A 171 32.77 -29.89 8.08
CA ASN A 171 32.60 -31.34 7.99
C ASN A 171 33.25 -31.91 6.72
N ASN A 172 33.08 -31.23 5.58
CA ASN A 172 33.69 -31.65 4.32
C ASN A 172 35.22 -31.56 4.38
N ASP A 173 35.76 -30.51 4.99
CA ASP A 173 37.20 -30.32 5.18
C ASP A 173 37.79 -31.39 6.10
N GLU A 174 37.08 -31.78 7.17
CA GLU A 174 37.46 -32.89 8.05
C GLU A 174 37.49 -34.22 7.30
N VAL A 175 36.44 -34.51 6.52
CA VAL A 175 36.39 -35.72 5.67
C VAL A 175 37.52 -35.70 4.64
N ALA A 176 37.84 -34.55 4.05
CA ALA A 176 38.94 -34.42 3.10
C ALA A 176 40.30 -34.69 3.77
N LYS A 177 40.55 -34.12 4.94
CA LYS A 177 41.78 -34.36 5.72
C LYS A 177 41.97 -35.85 6.07
N GLU A 178 40.90 -36.52 6.51
CA GLU A 178 40.99 -37.95 6.82
C GLU A 178 41.20 -38.81 5.56
N ARG A 179 40.58 -38.44 4.43
CA ARG A 179 40.85 -39.09 3.14
C ARG A 179 42.31 -38.93 2.71
N GLU A 180 42.88 -37.75 2.86
CA GLU A 180 44.30 -37.50 2.56
C GLU A 180 45.23 -38.29 3.48
N ARG A 181 44.95 -38.30 4.80
CA ARG A 181 45.70 -39.12 5.77
C ARG A 181 45.68 -40.59 5.40
N PHE A 182 44.50 -41.12 5.05
CA PHE A 182 44.35 -42.51 4.65
C PHE A 182 45.05 -42.82 3.32
N ALA A 183 45.00 -41.91 2.35
CA ALA A 183 45.73 -42.05 1.09
C ALA A 183 47.24 -42.10 1.31
N ASN A 184 47.78 -41.22 2.16
CA ASN A 184 49.20 -41.20 2.53
C ASN A 184 49.61 -42.49 3.25
N TRP A 185 48.81 -42.95 4.21
CA TRP A 185 49.06 -44.24 4.87
C TRP A 185 49.07 -45.40 3.88
N ARG A 186 48.17 -45.40 2.89
CA ARG A 186 48.12 -46.45 1.86
C ARG A 186 49.37 -46.47 0.99
N ILE A 187 49.97 -45.31 0.69
CA ILE A 187 51.24 -45.21 -0.02
C ILE A 187 52.38 -45.79 0.82
N GLU A 188 52.47 -45.39 2.09
CA GLU A 188 53.49 -45.91 3.02
C GLU A 188 53.34 -47.42 3.23
N LYS A 189 52.10 -47.89 3.38
CA LYS A 189 51.78 -49.32 3.47
C LYS A 189 52.28 -50.07 2.24
N LEU A 190 51.98 -49.59 1.02
CA LEU A 190 52.41 -50.25 -0.21
C LEU A 190 53.94 -50.29 -0.32
N ARG A 191 54.62 -49.20 0.07
CA ARG A 191 56.08 -49.13 0.09
C ARG A 191 56.67 -50.15 1.05
N GLU A 192 56.06 -50.34 2.21
CA GLU A 192 56.49 -51.32 3.19
C GLU A 192 56.20 -52.75 2.72
N GLU A 193 55.01 -53.02 2.18
CA GLU A 193 54.66 -54.31 1.58
C GLU A 193 55.63 -54.68 0.45
N GLN A 194 56.06 -53.72 -0.38
CA GLN A 194 57.08 -53.95 -1.41
C GLN A 194 58.44 -54.34 -0.81
N LYS A 195 58.89 -53.66 0.25
CA LYS A 195 60.15 -54.02 0.91
C LYS A 195 60.10 -55.42 1.51
N ILE A 196 58.99 -55.78 2.17
CA ILE A 196 58.81 -57.11 2.74
C ILE A 196 58.72 -58.14 1.62
N PHE A 197 58.01 -57.83 0.53
CA PHE A 197 57.94 -58.68 -0.66
C PHE A 197 59.35 -58.97 -1.20
N ASP A 198 60.15 -57.93 -1.45
CA ASP A 198 61.52 -58.05 -1.97
C ASP A 198 62.40 -58.86 -1.02
N ALA A 199 62.27 -58.66 0.29
CA ALA A 199 63.02 -59.44 1.29
C ALA A 199 62.62 -60.92 1.30
N VAL A 200 61.32 -61.23 1.30
CA VAL A 200 60.79 -62.60 1.33
C VAL A 200 61.07 -63.35 0.02
N ALA A 201 61.14 -62.66 -1.12
CA ALA A 201 61.44 -63.25 -2.43
C ALA A 201 62.80 -63.96 -2.48
N HIS A 202 63.73 -63.63 -1.59
CA HIS A 202 65.02 -64.32 -1.48
C HIS A 202 64.91 -65.69 -0.77
N PHE A 203 63.84 -65.92 -0.02
CA PHE A 203 63.66 -67.11 0.82
C PHE A 203 62.56 -68.06 0.34
N VAL A 204 61.65 -67.62 -0.55
CA VAL A 204 60.48 -68.40 -0.97
C VAL A 204 60.20 -68.25 -2.46
N SER A 205 59.89 -69.36 -3.15
CA SER A 205 59.63 -69.42 -4.60
C SER A 205 58.29 -68.80 -5.02
N GLU A 206 57.28 -68.83 -4.14
CA GLU A 206 55.98 -68.16 -4.32
C GLU A 206 55.74 -67.21 -3.14
N ASN A 207 55.65 -65.91 -3.42
CA ASN A 207 55.55 -64.89 -2.38
C ASN A 207 54.08 -64.63 -1.99
N PRO A 208 53.67 -64.82 -0.72
CA PRO A 208 52.29 -64.63 -0.28
C PRO A 208 51.87 -63.16 -0.09
N ILE A 209 52.78 -62.20 -0.26
CA ILE A 209 52.49 -60.77 -0.04
C ILE A 209 51.89 -60.16 -1.31
N SER A 210 50.66 -59.66 -1.19
CA SER A 210 49.97 -58.97 -2.28
C SER A 210 50.38 -57.50 -2.35
N THR A 211 51.21 -57.14 -3.34
CA THR A 211 51.56 -55.75 -3.66
C THR A 211 50.49 -55.03 -4.51
N VAL A 212 49.44 -55.74 -4.92
CA VAL A 212 48.29 -55.15 -5.62
C VAL A 212 47.26 -54.73 -4.57
N GLY A 213 47.17 -53.43 -4.30
CA GLY A 213 46.18 -52.90 -3.36
C GLY A 213 44.72 -53.10 -3.85
N PRO A 214 43.73 -53.23 -2.95
CA PRO A 214 42.33 -53.45 -3.33
C PRO A 214 41.78 -52.31 -4.21
N PRO A 215 40.92 -52.56 -5.22
CA PRO A 215 40.43 -51.53 -6.12
C PRO A 215 39.75 -50.37 -5.36
N PRO A 216 39.82 -49.13 -5.87
CA PRO A 216 39.22 -47.98 -5.19
C PRO A 216 37.71 -48.20 -5.03
N VAL A 217 37.24 -48.14 -3.78
CA VAL A 217 35.82 -48.19 -3.44
C VAL A 217 35.20 -46.90 -3.97
N ALA A 218 34.27 -47.03 -4.92
CA ALA A 218 33.57 -45.91 -5.53
C ALA A 218 32.93 -45.02 -4.44
N PRO A 219 32.92 -43.68 -4.62
CA PRO A 219 32.30 -42.79 -3.65
C PRO A 219 30.81 -43.14 -3.48
N PRO A 220 30.27 -43.05 -2.25
CA PRO A 220 28.85 -43.27 -2.02
C PRO A 220 28.08 -42.25 -2.86
N LYS A 221 27.15 -42.73 -3.68
CA LYS A 221 26.21 -41.89 -4.42
C LYS A 221 25.47 -41.02 -3.40
N THR A 222 25.82 -39.75 -3.34
CA THR A 222 25.06 -38.74 -2.63
C THR A 222 23.66 -38.76 -3.24
N GLY A 223 22.68 -39.23 -2.47
CA GLY A 223 21.28 -39.23 -2.85
C GLY A 223 20.85 -37.79 -3.14
N ALA A 224 20.68 -37.48 -4.42
CA ALA A 224 19.83 -36.41 -4.88
C ALA A 224 18.44 -37.00 -5.06
N GLU A 225 17.65 -36.98 -3.98
CA GLU A 225 16.19 -37.11 -4.03
C GLU A 225 15.62 -36.05 -3.08
N GLY A 226 14.80 -35.14 -3.62
CA GLY A 226 14.04 -34.12 -2.86
C GLY A 226 14.22 -32.71 -3.40
#